data_AF-A0A2P7RD79-F1
#
_entry.id   AF-A0A2P7RD79-F1
#
_cell.length_a   1.000
_cell.length_b   1.000
_cell.length_c   1.000
_cell.angle_alpha   90.00
_cell.angle_beta   90.00
_cell.angle_gamma   90.00
#
_symmetry.space_group_name_H-M   'P 1'
#
loop_
_entity.id
_entity.type
_entity.pdbx_description
1 polymer ?
#
loop_
_entity_poly.entity_id
_entity_poly.type
_entity_poly.pdbx_seq_one_letter_code
_entity_poly.pdbx_strand_id
1 'polypeptide(L)' 'MEQYVELTHRLFHDNKNVKSFKTLVAMDRVKTGMQVPVDAD' A
#
# COMPACT_ATOMS: atom_id res chain seq x y z
N MET A 1 -7.42 -2.19 -12.77
CA MET A 1 -5.96 -2.46 -12.72
C MET A 1 -5.11 -1.35 -13.32
N GLU A 2 -5.63 -0.57 -14.26
CA GLU A 2 -4.91 0.53 -14.92
C GLU A 2 -4.28 1.57 -13.96
N GLN A 3 -5.05 2.09 -13.00
CA GLN A 3 -4.54 3.04 -11.99
C GLN A 3 -3.38 2.48 -11.16
N TYR A 4 -3.42 1.19 -10.85
CA TYR A 4 -2.32 0.52 -10.15
C TYR A 4 -1.06 0.48 -11.03
N VAL A 5 -1.21 0.15 -12.33
CA VAL A 5 -0.09 0.09 -13.28
C VAL A 5 0.57 1.47 -13.42
N GLU A 6 -0.22 2.51 -13.65
CA GLU A 6 0.26 3.89 -13.76
C GLU A 6 1.03 4.31 -12.48
N LEU A 7 0.46 4.00 -11.30
CA LEU A 7 1.08 4.31 -10.02
C LEU A 7 2.42 3.56 -9.81
N THR A 8 2.47 2.27 -10.15
CA THR A 8 3.71 1.48 -10.01
C THR A 8 4.81 1.93 -10.97
N HIS A 9 4.46 2.36 -12.18
CA HIS A 9 5.44 2.88 -13.13
C HIS A 9 6.09 4.14 -12.58
N ARG A 10 5.26 5.10 -12.14
CA ARG A 10 5.70 6.39 -11.61
C ARG A 10 6.52 6.27 -10.33
N LEU A 11 6.15 5.37 -9.41
CA LEU A 11 6.77 5.32 -8.08
C LEU A 11 7.93 4.34 -7.97
N PHE A 12 7.89 3.21 -8.70
CA PHE A 12 8.83 2.11 -8.52
C PHE A 12 9.71 1.85 -9.74
N HIS A 13 9.18 1.88 -10.97
CA HIS A 13 9.98 1.60 -12.17
C HIS A 13 10.95 2.73 -12.51
N ASP A 14 10.51 3.99 -12.39
CA ASP A 14 11.35 5.14 -12.71
C ASP A 14 12.37 5.47 -11.59
N ASN A 15 12.25 4.80 -10.43
CA ASN A 15 13.06 5.08 -9.25
C ASN A 15 14.26 4.14 -9.13
N LYS A 16 15.45 4.65 -9.45
CA LYS A 16 16.72 3.91 -9.39
C LYS A 16 17.11 3.43 -7.98
N ASN A 17 16.48 3.94 -6.92
CA ASN A 17 16.72 3.49 -5.54
C ASN A 17 15.90 2.23 -5.16
N VAL A 18 14.93 1.85 -5.98
CA VAL A 18 14.09 0.67 -5.75
C VAL A 18 14.70 -0.52 -6.47
N LYS A 19 15.16 -1.53 -5.70
CA LYS A 19 15.77 -2.76 -6.26
C LYS A 19 14.75 -3.84 -6.60
N SER A 20 13.68 -3.95 -5.81
CA SER A 20 12.58 -4.87 -6.03
C SER A 20 11.34 -4.39 -5.27
N PHE A 21 10.16 -4.73 -5.77
CA PHE A 21 8.89 -4.46 -5.09
C PHE A 21 7.97 -5.67 -5.25
N LYS A 22 7.04 -5.83 -4.29
CA LYS A 22 6.03 -6.89 -4.30
C LYS A 22 4.66 -6.28 -4.05
N THR A 23 3.70 -6.70 -4.86
CA THR A 23 2.29 -6.32 -4.68
C THR A 23 1.56 -7.44 -3.96
N LEU A 24 0.85 -7.09 -2.89
CA LEU A 24 -0.05 -7.99 -2.19
C LEU A 24 -1.48 -7.52 -2.43
N VAL A 25 -2.35 -8.46 -2.84
CA VAL A 25 -3.77 -8.21 -3.05
C VAL A 25 -4.53 -8.83 -1.88
N ALA A 26 -5.24 -7.99 -1.12
CA ALA A 26 -6.13 -8.48 -0.07
C ALA A 26 -7.42 -8.97 -0.72
N MET A 27 -7.71 -10.26 -0.57
CA MET A 27 -8.94 -10.86 -1.10
C MET A 27 -10.15 -10.53 -0.21
N ASP A 28 -9.94 -10.43 1.10
CA ASP A 28 -10.96 -10.05 2.07
C ASP A 28 -10.34 -9.23 3.21
N ARG A 29 -11.15 -8.38 3.85
CA ARG A 29 -10.74 -7.44 4.90
C ARG A 29 -11.58 -7.65 6.16
N VAL A 30 -11.05 -8.44 7.09
CA VAL A 30 -11.72 -8.76 8.37
C VAL A 30 -11.62 -7.63 9.41
N LYS A 31 -10.53 -6.84 9.38
CA LYS A 31 -10.34 -5.69 10.29
C LYS A 31 -9.72 -4.52 9.54
N THR A 32 -10.32 -3.35 9.70
CA THR A 32 -9.83 -2.11 9.11
C THR A 32 -10.07 -0.97 10.10
N GLY A 33 -9.05 -0.17 10.37
CA GLY A 33 -9.15 0.95 11.30
C GLY A 33 -7.77 1.38 11.74
N MET A 34 -7.62 2.66 12.05
CA MET A 34 -6.38 3.25 12.55
C MET A 34 -6.56 3.84 13.95
N GLN A 35 -7.65 3.48 14.63
CA GLN A 35 -7.93 3.95 15.98
C GLN A 35 -6.87 3.39 16.93
N VAL A 36 -6.11 4.29 17.55
CA VAL A 36 -5.26 3.95 18.68
C VAL A 36 -6.14 3.97 19.93
N PRO A 37 -6.19 2.88 20.71
CA PRO A 37 -6.90 2.89 21.98
C PRO A 37 -6.08 3.74 22.96
N VAL A 38 -6.55 4.97 23.18
CA VAL A 38 -6.07 5.82 24.27
C VAL A 38 -7.19 5.88 25.31
N ASP A 39 -6.82 5.85 26.59
CA ASP A 39 -7.78 6.06 27.67
C ASP A 39 -8.36 7.48 27.54
N ALA A 40 -9.67 7.60 27.70
CA ALA A 40 -10.30 8.91 27.83
C ALA A 40 -10.09 9.36 29.28
N ASP A 41 -9.30 10.42 29.48
CA ASP A 41 -9.21 11.12 30.76
C ASP A 41 -10.60 11.62 31.22
#